data_AF-A0A661GQH1-F1
#
_entry.id   AF-A0A661GQH1-F1
#
_cell.length_a   1.000
_cell.length_b   1.000
_cell.length_c   1.000
_cell.angle_alpha   90.00
_cell.angle_beta   90.00
_cell.angle_gamma   90.00
#
_symmetry.space_group_name_H-M   'P 1'
#
loop_
_entity.id
_entity.type
_entity.pdbx_description
1 polymer ?
#
loop_
_entity_poly.entity_id
_entity_poly.type
_entity_poly.pdbx_seq_one_letter_code
_entity_poly.pdbx_strand_id
1 'polypeptide(L)'
;MNNLSAAARFILFAAAFVIVVAGLKTAEPLLVPFLLSVFIALICSPLLVWLKSRRVPSGLAILLIVLGVVCLGAIVGAVVGSSIREFRADLPEYQARLLIMSNGVQQWLVGKGIALDPAIWQQSFNPNVAMQLVGNTLASFGNVMTNAFLILLTVIFILAEEVGFREKLLNARGGGQA
;
A
#
# COMPACT_ATOMS: atom_id res chain seq x y z
N MET A 1 -26.20 -33.81 10.71
CA MET A 1 -25.42 -32.85 11.52
C MET A 1 -26.27 -32.17 12.61
N ASN A 2 -27.28 -32.84 13.17
CA ASN A 2 -28.25 -32.23 14.10
C ASN A 2 -28.01 -32.53 15.59
N ASN A 3 -26.95 -33.28 15.95
CA ASN A 3 -26.65 -33.70 17.32
C ASN A 3 -25.37 -33.04 17.89
N LEU A 4 -25.01 -31.85 17.40
CA LEU A 4 -23.93 -31.07 18.01
C LEU A 4 -24.52 -30.19 19.11
N SER A 5 -24.05 -30.35 20.34
CA SER A 5 -24.41 -29.47 21.48
C SER A 5 -24.23 -28.00 21.09
N ALA A 6 -25.07 -27.11 21.63
CA ALA A 6 -25.00 -25.67 21.36
C ALA A 6 -23.58 -25.12 21.55
N ALA A 7 -22.86 -25.63 22.55
CA ALA A 7 -21.45 -25.32 22.80
C ALA A 7 -20.53 -25.77 21.65
N ALA A 8 -20.75 -26.96 21.09
CA ALA A 8 -19.94 -27.47 19.97
C ALA A 8 -20.17 -26.67 18.68
N ARG A 9 -21.41 -26.24 18.42
CA ARG A 9 -21.72 -25.32 17.30
C ARG A 9 -21.05 -23.97 17.48
N PHE A 10 -21.10 -23.41 18.69
CA PHE A 10 -20.47 -22.13 19.00
C PHE A 10 -18.95 -22.18 18.78
N ILE A 11 -18.27 -23.22 19.28
CA ILE A 11 -16.83 -23.41 19.08
C ILE A 11 -16.50 -23.58 17.59
N LEU A 12 -17.34 -24.29 16.82
CA LEU A 12 -17.11 -24.49 15.39
C LEU A 12 -17.24 -23.18 14.61
N PHE A 13 -18.23 -22.35 14.91
CA PHE A 13 -18.34 -21.00 14.32
C PHE A 13 -17.18 -20.08 14.73
N ALA A 14 -16.77 -20.12 16.00
CA ALA A 14 -15.63 -19.35 16.48
C ALA A 14 -14.32 -19.78 15.77
N ALA A 15 -14.09 -21.09 15.63
CA ALA A 15 -12.95 -21.62 14.91
C ALA A 15 -12.98 -21.24 13.42
N ALA A 16 -14.14 -21.37 12.76
CA ALA A 16 -14.30 -20.95 11.37
C ALA A 16 -14.03 -19.44 11.19
N PHE A 17 -14.54 -18.60 12.10
CA PHE A 17 -14.28 -17.16 12.08
C PHE A 17 -12.78 -16.86 12.24
N VAL A 18 -12.10 -17.46 13.20
CA VAL A 18 -10.66 -17.29 13.40
C VAL A 18 -9.86 -17.75 12.17
N ILE A 19 -10.24 -18.86 11.54
CA ILE A 19 -9.58 -19.35 10.33
C ILE A 19 -9.76 -18.36 9.17
N VAL A 20 -10.97 -17.81 8.98
CA VAL A 20 -11.22 -16.79 7.93
C VAL A 20 -10.40 -15.53 8.21
N VAL A 21 -10.38 -15.03 9.45
CA VAL A 21 -9.61 -13.85 9.83
C VAL A 21 -8.11 -14.08 9.69
N ALA A 22 -7.61 -15.25 10.10
CA ALA A 22 -6.21 -15.64 9.91
C ALA A 22 -5.86 -15.78 8.42
N GLY A 23 -6.77 -16.33 7.61
CA GLY A 23 -6.65 -16.40 6.16
C GLY A 23 -6.57 -15.02 5.52
N LEU A 24 -7.44 -14.09 5.92
CA LEU A 24 -7.40 -12.71 5.44
C LEU A 24 -6.11 -11.99 5.86
N LYS A 25 -5.65 -12.19 7.11
CA LYS A 25 -4.40 -11.61 7.61
C LYS A 25 -3.18 -12.14 6.87
N THR A 26 -3.15 -13.43 6.55
CA THR A 26 -2.06 -14.04 5.77
C THR A 26 -2.10 -13.64 4.30
N ALA A 27 -3.29 -13.34 3.76
CA ALA A 27 -3.47 -12.84 2.40
C ALA A 27 -3.21 -11.32 2.24
N GLU A 28 -2.95 -10.59 3.33
CA GLU A 28 -2.68 -9.13 3.30
C GLU A 28 -1.65 -8.72 2.23
N PRO A 29 -0.50 -9.40 2.04
CA PRO A 29 0.49 -9.02 1.04
C PRO A 29 -0.01 -9.11 -0.41
N LEU A 30 -1.08 -9.86 -0.67
CA LEU A 30 -1.73 -9.96 -1.98
C LEU A 30 -2.95 -9.05 -2.09
N LEU A 31 -3.74 -8.99 -1.02
CA LEU A 31 -4.96 -8.17 -0.98
C LEU A 31 -4.66 -6.68 -1.10
N VAL A 32 -3.59 -6.20 -0.46
CA VAL A 32 -3.22 -4.77 -0.50
C VAL A 32 -2.87 -4.33 -1.93
N PRO A 33 -1.93 -4.97 -2.66
CA PRO A 33 -1.67 -4.66 -4.07
C PRO A 33 -2.90 -4.80 -4.97
N PHE A 34 -3.73 -5.82 -4.74
CA PHE A 34 -4.95 -6.04 -5.50
C PHE A 34 -5.94 -4.89 -5.33
N LEU A 35 -6.24 -4.48 -4.10
CA LEU A 35 -7.12 -3.33 -3.82
C LEU A 35 -6.58 -2.03 -4.44
N LEU A 36 -5.26 -1.82 -4.35
CA LEU A 36 -4.59 -0.66 -4.93
C LEU A 36 -4.74 -0.65 -6.47
N SER A 37 -4.61 -1.81 -7.12
CA SER A 37 -4.84 -1.95 -8.55
C SER A 37 -6.28 -1.62 -8.96
N VAL A 38 -7.28 -2.00 -8.16
CA VAL A 38 -8.69 -1.63 -8.39
C VAL A 38 -8.86 -0.12 -8.32
N PHE A 39 -8.26 0.53 -7.31
CA PHE A 39 -8.27 1.99 -7.20
C PHE A 39 -7.64 2.68 -8.42
N ILE A 40 -6.46 2.23 -8.84
CA ILE A 40 -5.78 2.77 -10.03
C ILE A 40 -6.65 2.56 -11.27
N ALA A 41 -7.18 1.36 -11.47
CA ALA A 41 -8.04 1.05 -12.61
C ALA A 41 -9.30 1.92 -12.64
N LEU A 42 -9.93 2.17 -11.49
CA LEU A 42 -11.07 3.08 -11.38
C LEU A 42 -10.70 4.53 -11.77
N ILE A 43 -9.52 5.01 -11.36
CA ILE A 43 -9.02 6.33 -11.74
C ILE A 43 -8.71 6.38 -13.25
N CYS A 44 -8.19 5.29 -13.81
CA CYS A 44 -7.83 5.17 -15.22
C CYS A 44 -8.99 4.83 -16.16
N SER A 45 -10.12 4.31 -15.66
CA SER A 45 -11.32 4.00 -16.45
C SER A 45 -11.84 5.20 -17.28
N PRO A 46 -12.05 6.41 -16.71
CA PRO A 46 -12.45 7.56 -17.53
C PRO A 46 -11.42 7.93 -18.61
N LEU A 47 -10.13 7.74 -18.32
CA LEU A 47 -9.05 7.95 -19.29
C LEU A 47 -9.10 6.91 -20.42
N LEU A 48 -9.41 5.65 -20.11
CA LEU A 48 -9.61 4.59 -21.08
C LEU A 48 -10.79 4.89 -22.02
N VAL A 49 -11.93 5.31 -21.47
CA VAL A 49 -13.11 5.70 -22.26
C VAL A 49 -12.79 6.88 -23.18
N TRP A 50 -12.05 7.87 -22.68
CA TRP A 50 -11.62 9.01 -23.48
C TRP A 50 -10.64 8.62 -24.61
N LEU A 51 -9.73 7.68 -24.38
CA LEU A 51 -8.84 7.17 -25.43
C LEU A 51 -9.63 6.39 -26.49
N LYS A 52 -10.61 5.57 -26.07
CA LYS A 52 -11.48 4.86 -27.02
C LYS A 52 -12.36 5.80 -27.82
N SER A 53 -12.83 6.91 -27.26
CA SER A 53 -13.62 7.90 -28.00
C SER A 53 -12.80 8.58 -29.12
N ARG A 54 -11.47 8.65 -28.96
CA ARG A 54 -10.52 9.05 -30.01
C ARG A 54 -10.19 7.94 -31.03
N ARG A 55 -10.97 6.86 -31.08
CA ARG A 55 -10.79 5.70 -31.98
C ARG A 55 -9.48 4.93 -31.79
N VAL A 56 -8.85 5.02 -30.62
CA VAL A 56 -7.69 4.19 -30.28
C VAL A 56 -8.16 2.75 -30.02
N PRO A 57 -7.54 1.71 -30.61
CA PRO A 57 -7.93 0.33 -30.37
C PRO A 57 -7.58 -0.08 -28.94
N SER A 58 -8.37 -0.99 -28.38
CA SER A 58 -8.39 -1.34 -26.95
C SER A 58 -7.01 -1.68 -26.38
N GLY A 59 -6.21 -2.50 -27.09
CA GLY A 59 -4.87 -2.89 -26.63
C GLY A 59 -3.89 -1.72 -26.56
N LEU A 60 -3.92 -0.81 -27.55
CA LEU A 60 -3.08 0.40 -27.55
C LEU A 60 -3.50 1.37 -26.44
N ALA A 61 -4.80 1.51 -26.17
CA ALA A 61 -5.28 2.37 -25.10
C ALA A 61 -4.81 1.88 -23.72
N ILE A 62 -4.90 0.57 -23.45
CA ILE A 62 -4.40 -0.04 -22.21
C ILE A 62 -2.89 0.13 -22.10
N LEU A 63 -2.14 -0.13 -23.18
CA LEU A 63 -0.68 0.01 -23.19
C LEU A 63 -0.24 1.45 -22.88
N LEU A 64 -0.91 2.45 -23.45
CA LEU A 64 -0.63 3.86 -23.16
C LEU A 64 -0.90 4.22 -21.69
N ILE A 65 -2.00 3.72 -21.12
CA ILE A 65 -2.32 3.95 -19.70
C ILE A 65 -1.27 3.30 -18.80
N VAL A 66 -0.90 2.04 -19.07
CA VAL A 66 0.11 1.31 -18.30
C VAL A 66 1.45 2.03 -18.36
N LEU A 67 1.89 2.45 -19.56
CA LEU A 67 3.11 3.26 -19.70
C LEU A 67 3.01 4.56 -18.93
N GLY A 68 1.86 5.25 -18.96
CA GLY A 68 1.62 6.46 -18.17
C GLY A 68 1.79 6.22 -16.68
N VAL A 69 1.18 5.15 -16.15
CA VAL A 69 1.28 4.76 -14.73
C VAL A 69 2.72 4.41 -14.36
N VAL A 70 3.41 3.63 -15.19
CA VAL A 70 4.82 3.25 -14.97
C VAL A 70 5.73 4.46 -14.99
N CYS A 71 5.58 5.36 -15.96
CA CYS A 71 6.38 6.59 -16.06
C CYS A 71 6.15 7.50 -14.86
N LEU A 72 4.89 7.74 -14.47
CA LEU A 72 4.58 8.53 -13.27
C LEU A 72 5.15 7.89 -12.01
N GLY A 73 4.97 6.58 -11.84
CA GLY A 73 5.52 5.82 -10.72
C GLY A 73 7.05 5.84 -10.68
N ALA A 74 7.71 5.76 -11.84
CA ALA A 74 9.16 5.83 -11.94
C ALA A 74 9.70 7.21 -11.59
N ILE A 75 9.04 8.30 -12.02
CA ILE A 75 9.44 9.67 -11.66
C ILE A 75 9.31 9.88 -10.15
N VAL A 76 8.15 9.53 -9.58
CA VAL A 76 7.93 9.63 -8.13
C VAL A 76 8.93 8.76 -7.37
N GLY A 77 9.12 7.51 -7.80
CA GLY A 77 10.06 6.58 -7.20
C GLY A 77 11.51 7.04 -7.29
N ALA A 78 11.90 7.72 -8.38
CA ALA A 78 13.24 8.28 -8.53
C ALA A 78 13.46 9.45 -7.56
N VAL A 79 12.54 10.41 -7.50
CA VAL A 79 12.64 11.59 -6.63
C VAL A 79 12.57 11.20 -5.15
N VAL A 80 11.57 10.41 -4.78
CA VAL A 80 11.40 9.93 -3.40
C VAL A 80 12.57 9.00 -3.04
N GLY A 81 12.98 8.14 -3.96
CA GLY A 81 14.11 7.22 -3.77
C GLY A 81 15.44 7.94 -3.55
N SER A 82 15.71 9.04 -4.26
CA SER A 82 16.90 9.86 -3.98
C SER A 82 16.83 10.52 -2.61
N SER A 83 15.70 11.13 -2.24
CA SER A 83 15.53 11.73 -0.92
C SER A 83 15.67 10.71 0.21
N ILE A 84 15.17 9.49 0.00
CA ILE A 84 15.33 8.39 0.96
C ILE A 84 16.80 7.99 1.12
N ARG A 85 17.55 7.90 0.01
CA ARG A 85 18.97 7.53 0.07
C ARG A 85 19.80 8.57 0.81
N GLU A 86 19.59 9.85 0.51
CA GLU A 86 20.24 10.96 1.22
C GLU A 86 19.85 10.96 2.70
N PHE A 87 18.56 10.87 3.01
CA PHE A 87 18.10 10.79 4.40
C PHE A 87 18.73 9.61 5.16
N ARG A 88 18.87 8.44 4.51
CA ARG A 88 19.54 7.27 5.09
C ARG A 88 21.03 7.48 5.33
N ALA A 89 21.71 8.21 4.44
CA ALA A 89 23.13 8.54 4.60
C ALA A 89 23.35 9.49 5.78
N ASP A 90 22.46 10.46 5.95
CA ASP A 90 22.54 11.49 6.99
C ASP A 90 21.90 11.06 8.32
N LEU A 91 21.33 9.84 8.39
CA LEU A 91 20.68 9.30 9.59
C LEU A 91 21.52 9.43 10.87
N PRO A 92 22.82 9.08 10.89
CA PRO A 92 23.63 9.22 12.10
C PRO A 92 23.73 10.67 12.57
N GLU A 93 23.82 11.61 11.62
CA GLU A 93 23.87 13.03 11.91
C GLU A 93 22.52 13.55 12.44
N TYR A 94 21.40 13.13 11.82
CA TYR A 94 20.06 13.43 12.32
C TYR A 94 19.83 12.91 13.74
N GLN A 95 20.29 11.70 14.06
CA GLN A 95 20.22 11.16 15.42
C GLN A 95 21.02 12.01 16.41
N ALA A 96 22.24 12.40 16.06
CA ALA A 96 23.07 13.27 16.90
C ALA A 96 22.42 14.64 17.13
N ARG A 97 21.86 15.26 16.09
CA ARG A 97 21.14 16.55 16.18
C ARG A 97 19.89 16.45 17.06
N LEU A 98 19.12 15.36 16.95
CA LEU A 98 17.95 15.13 17.79
C LEU A 98 18.32 14.97 19.27
N LEU A 99 19.43 14.29 19.58
CA LEU A 99 19.96 14.18 20.93
C LEU A 99 20.39 15.55 21.49
N ILE A 100 21.03 16.38 20.67
CA ILE A 100 21.42 17.75 21.08
C ILE A 100 20.17 18.60 21.35
N MET A 101 19.17 18.55 20.48
CA MET A 101 17.90 19.26 20.68
C MET A 101 17.15 18.76 21.92
N SER A 102 17.10 17.45 22.16
CA SER A 102 16.45 16.89 23.35
C SER A 102 17.14 17.31 24.64
N ASN A 103 18.47 17.41 24.63
CA ASN A 103 19.24 17.93 25.76
C ASN A 103 18.99 19.43 25.98
N GLY A 104 18.86 20.23 24.92
CA GLY A 104 18.51 21.65 25.02
C GLY A 104 17.10 21.87 25.62
N VAL A 105 16.13 21.05 25.21
CA VAL A 105 14.77 21.06 25.79
C VAL A 105 14.80 20.65 27.26
N GLN A 106 15.58 19.62 27.61
CA GLN A 106 15.76 19.20 29.00
C GLN A 106 16.32 20.34 29.87
N GLN A 107 17.38 21.01 29.41
CA GLN A 107 17.99 22.13 30.14
C GLN A 107 17.02 23.29 30.36
N TRP A 108 16.19 23.60 29.36
CA TRP A 108 15.15 24.61 29.49
C TRP A 108 14.06 24.22 30.51
N LEU A 109 13.66 22.94 30.56
CA LEU A 109 12.70 22.41 31.54
C LEU A 109 13.25 22.45 32.97
N VAL A 110 14.53 22.06 33.15
CA VAL A 110 15.23 22.17 34.43
C VAL A 110 15.34 23.63 34.87
N GLY A 111 15.63 24.55 33.94
CA GLY A 111 15.64 26.00 34.19
C GLY A 111 14.30 26.59 34.64
N LYS A 112 13.18 25.90 34.34
CA LYS A 112 11.83 26.24 34.83
C LYS A 112 11.44 25.54 36.14
N GLY A 113 12.36 24.83 36.79
CA GLY A 113 12.15 24.18 38.08
C GLY A 113 11.63 22.75 38.01
N ILE A 114 11.59 22.13 36.81
CA ILE A 114 11.22 20.72 36.65
C ILE A 114 12.49 19.88 36.73
N ALA A 115 12.73 19.23 37.88
CA ALA A 115 13.88 18.33 38.05
C ALA A 115 13.67 17.05 37.23
N LEU A 116 14.31 16.96 36.07
CA LEU A 116 14.32 15.77 35.22
C LEU A 116 15.69 15.09 35.35
N ASP A 117 15.66 13.80 35.72
CA ASP A 117 16.86 12.96 35.72
C ASP A 117 17.36 12.77 34.27
N PRO A 118 18.61 13.17 33.95
CA PRO A 118 19.19 13.00 32.62
C PRO A 118 19.15 11.55 32.12
N ALA A 119 19.31 10.57 33.02
CA ALA A 119 19.32 9.16 32.65
C ALA A 119 17.94 8.69 32.16
N ILE A 120 16.87 9.10 32.86
CA ILE A 120 15.49 8.75 32.50
C ILE A 120 15.07 9.48 31.21
N TRP A 121 15.48 10.74 31.03
CA TRP A 121 15.18 11.53 29.83
C TRP A 121 15.77 10.91 28.56
N GLN A 122 17.06 10.55 28.59
CA GLN A 122 17.74 9.92 27.45
C GLN A 122 17.17 8.53 27.13
N GLN A 123 16.77 7.77 28.14
CA GLN A 123 16.15 6.45 27.93
C GLN A 123 14.72 6.54 27.37
N SER A 124 13.98 7.60 27.71
CA SER A 124 12.61 7.85 27.21
C SER A 124 12.61 8.42 25.78
N PHE A 125 13.58 9.26 25.45
CA PHE A 125 13.79 9.80 24.10
C PHE A 125 14.80 8.94 23.33
N ASN A 126 14.35 7.77 22.88
CA ASN A 126 15.17 6.91 22.02
C ASN A 126 14.93 7.25 20.53
N PRO A 127 15.83 7.98 19.85
CA PRO A 127 15.69 8.30 18.44
C PRO A 127 15.58 7.05 17.55
N ASN A 128 16.04 5.88 18.00
CA ASN A 128 15.95 4.65 17.21
C ASN A 128 14.51 4.22 16.93
N VAL A 129 13.56 4.48 17.85
CA VAL A 129 12.14 4.13 17.65
C VAL A 129 11.54 4.99 16.54
N ALA A 130 11.83 6.29 16.55
CA ALA A 130 11.41 7.20 15.49
C ALA A 130 12.02 6.79 14.14
N MET A 131 13.31 6.42 14.14
CA MET A 131 13.99 5.96 12.92
C MET A 131 13.45 4.62 12.41
N GLN A 132 13.02 3.71 13.29
CA GLN A 132 12.34 2.47 12.89
C GLN A 132 10.99 2.74 12.23
N LEU A 133 10.19 3.69 12.75
CA LEU A 133 8.92 4.06 12.11
C LEU A 133 9.13 4.65 10.72
N VAL A 134 10.12 5.53 10.57
CA VAL A 134 10.50 6.08 9.25
C VAL A 134 10.99 4.96 8.35
N GLY A 135 11.89 4.10 8.84
CA GLY A 135 12.42 2.95 8.10
C GLY A 135 11.33 1.98 7.63
N ASN A 136 10.37 1.66 8.48
CA ASN A 136 9.22 0.80 8.16
C ASN A 136 8.31 1.45 7.12
N THR A 137 8.04 2.76 7.24
CA THR A 137 7.24 3.50 6.25
C THR A 137 7.92 3.51 4.88
N LEU A 138 9.24 3.73 4.87
CA LEU A 138 10.08 3.64 3.67
C LEU A 138 10.08 2.22 3.08
N ALA A 139 10.18 1.21 3.93
CA ALA A 139 10.11 -0.19 3.52
C ALA A 139 8.75 -0.52 2.91
N SER A 140 7.64 -0.02 3.46
CA SER A 140 6.29 -0.15 2.89
C SER A 140 6.20 0.45 1.48
N PHE A 141 6.78 1.63 1.25
CA PHE A 141 6.90 2.21 -0.09
C PHE A 141 7.71 1.32 -1.04
N GLY A 142 8.85 0.80 -0.58
CA GLY A 142 9.63 -0.17 -1.34
C GLY A 142 8.84 -1.45 -1.66
N ASN A 143 7.99 -1.90 -0.72
CA ASN A 143 7.17 -3.09 -0.89
C ASN A 143 6.10 -2.89 -1.98
N VAL A 144 5.53 -1.69 -2.11
CA VAL A 144 4.65 -1.34 -3.23
C VAL A 144 5.40 -1.43 -4.55
N MET A 145 6.66 -0.97 -4.60
CA MET A 145 7.49 -1.07 -5.81
C MET A 145 7.78 -2.52 -6.18
N THR A 146 8.09 -3.39 -5.21
CA THR A 146 8.26 -4.83 -5.44
C THR A 146 6.97 -5.49 -5.95
N ASN A 147 5.82 -5.06 -5.41
CA ASN A 147 4.51 -5.53 -5.85
C ASN A 147 4.00 -4.82 -7.12
N ALA A 148 4.75 -3.86 -7.69
CA ALA A 148 4.30 -3.07 -8.84
C ALA A 148 3.95 -3.96 -10.03
N PHE A 149 4.69 -5.05 -10.25
CA PHE A 149 4.37 -6.01 -11.30
C PHE A 149 2.96 -6.59 -11.13
N LEU A 150 2.62 -7.08 -9.92
CA LEU A 150 1.28 -7.60 -9.62
C LEU A 150 0.21 -6.52 -9.77
N ILE A 151 0.48 -5.31 -9.27
CA ILE A 151 -0.44 -4.18 -9.39
C ILE A 151 -0.72 -3.89 -10.87
N LEU A 152 0.32 -3.75 -11.69
CA LEU A 152 0.19 -3.46 -13.12
C LEU A 152 -0.53 -4.57 -13.88
N LEU A 153 -0.20 -5.83 -13.59
CA LEU A 153 -0.87 -6.98 -14.19
C LEU A 153 -2.37 -6.94 -13.87
N THR A 154 -2.73 -6.73 -12.61
CA THR A 154 -4.14 -6.65 -12.22
C THR A 154 -4.85 -5.44 -12.84
N VAL A 155 -4.19 -4.27 -12.93
CA VAL A 155 -4.73 -3.09 -13.64
C VAL A 155 -5.01 -3.44 -15.11
N ILE A 156 -4.07 -4.10 -15.79
CA ILE A 156 -4.25 -4.54 -17.18
C ILE A 156 -5.48 -5.44 -17.30
N PHE A 157 -5.61 -6.44 -16.44
CA PHE A 157 -6.75 -7.35 -16.45
C PHE A 157 -8.08 -6.63 -16.21
N ILE A 158 -8.14 -5.71 -15.23
CA ILE A 158 -9.37 -4.96 -14.92
C ILE A 158 -9.78 -4.08 -16.11
N LEU A 159 -8.84 -3.33 -16.70
CA LEU A 159 -9.11 -2.47 -17.86
C LEU A 159 -9.43 -3.29 -19.12
N ALA A 160 -8.79 -4.45 -19.30
CA ALA A 160 -9.09 -5.37 -20.41
C ALA A 160 -10.49 -5.95 -20.28
N GLU A 161 -10.90 -6.35 -19.07
CA GLU A 161 -12.24 -6.85 -18.80
C GLU A 161 -13.28 -5.75 -19.04
N GLU A 162 -13.05 -4.51 -18.60
CA GLU A 162 -13.94 -3.37 -18.87
C GLU A 162 -14.25 -3.20 -20.37
N VAL A 163 -13.25 -3.44 -21.22
CA VAL A 163 -13.39 -3.33 -22.67
C VAL A 163 -14.03 -4.57 -23.31
N GLY A 164 -13.61 -5.77 -22.88
CA GLY A 164 -14.08 -7.05 -23.43
C GLY A 164 -15.45 -7.49 -22.91
N PHE A 165 -15.88 -7.01 -21.74
CA PHE A 165 -17.13 -7.40 -21.11
C PHE A 165 -18.35 -7.03 -21.97
N ARG A 166 -18.28 -5.91 -22.70
CA ARG A 166 -19.35 -5.51 -23.61
C ARG A 166 -19.49 -6.47 -24.79
N GLU A 167 -18.41 -6.94 -25.38
CA GLU A 167 -18.42 -7.93 -26.48
C GLU A 167 -18.84 -9.31 -25.98
N LYS A 168 -18.34 -9.75 -24.81
CA LYS A 168 -18.76 -11.01 -24.17
C LYS A 168 -20.26 -11.02 -23.85
N LEU A 169 -20.82 -9.91 -23.36
CA LEU A 169 -22.26 -9.79 -23.07
C LEU A 169 -23.12 -9.82 -24.34
N LEU A 170 -22.68 -9.18 -25.41
CA LEU A 170 -23.39 -9.19 -26.70
C LEU A 170 -23.36 -10.59 -27.32
N ASN A 171 -22.22 -11.29 -27.25
CA ASN A 171 -22.10 -12.67 -27.75
C ASN A 171 -22.87 -13.67 -26.88
N ALA A 172 -22.91 -13.49 -25.55
CA ALA A 172 -23.69 -14.33 -24.65
C ALA A 172 -25.22 -14.13 -24.80
N ARG A 173 -25.67 -12.93 -25.18
CA ARG A 173 -27.08 -12.66 -25.52
C ARG A 173 -27.45 -13.03 -26.97
N GLY A 174 -26.47 -13.22 -27.85
CA GLY A 174 -26.66 -13.57 -29.26
C GLY A 174 -26.60 -15.07 -29.57
N GLY A 175 -26.14 -15.93 -28.67
CA GLY A 175 -26.01 -17.38 -28.87
C GLY A 175 -27.32 -18.19 -28.78
N GLY A 176 -28.48 -17.54 -28.87
CA GLY A 176 -29.79 -18.17 -28.73
C GLY A 176 -30.61 -18.32 -30.03
N GLN A 177 -30.08 -17.95 -31.20
CA GLN A 177 -30.79 -18.15 -32.48
C GLN A 177 -29.81 -18.41 -33.62
N ALA A 178 -29.59 -19.69 -33.92
CA ALA A 178 -29.46 -20.31 -35.25
C ALA A 178 -29.30 -21.82 -35.08
#